data_AF-A0AAE7B1M7-F1
#
_entry.id   AF-A0AAE7B1M7-F1
#
_cell.length_a   1.000
_cell.length_b   1.000
_cell.length_c   1.000
_cell.angle_alpha   90.00
_cell.angle_beta   90.00
_cell.angle_gamma   90.00
#
_symmetry.space_group_name_H-M   'P 1'
#
loop_
_entity.id
_entity.type
_entity.pdbx_description
1 polymer ?
#
loop_
_entity_poly.entity_id
_entity_poly.type
_entity_poly.pdbx_seq_one_letter_code
_entity_poly.pdbx_strand_id
1 'polypeptide(L)'
;MMSMQNNTSITLDMIHTAINKVEIASKIDLNSLKDFINENTTSAVTSFTEMSQCDSLDGKFKLVTTSFPQFIDHSQHLIETSILLSS
;
A
#
# COMPACT_ATOMS: atom_id res chain seq x y z
N MET A 1 -4.09 -30.60 -5.01
CA MET A 1 -5.08 -29.96 -4.11
C MET A 1 -4.93 -28.47 -4.29
N MET A 2 -6.03 -27.78 -4.62
CA MET A 2 -6.05 -26.36 -4.97
C MET A 2 -5.52 -25.51 -3.81
N SER A 3 -4.45 -24.75 -4.06
CA SER A 3 -4.15 -23.55 -3.29
C SER A 3 -5.29 -22.57 -3.56
N MET A 4 -6.18 -22.39 -2.60
CA MET A 4 -7.07 -21.23 -2.55
C MET A 4 -6.17 -19.99 -2.40
N GLN A 5 -5.65 -19.50 -3.53
CA GLN A 5 -5.19 -18.12 -3.61
C GLN A 5 -6.46 -17.30 -3.45
N ASN A 6 -6.72 -16.87 -2.21
CA ASN A 6 -7.59 -15.74 -1.96
C ASN A 6 -6.93 -14.55 -2.65
N ASN A 7 -7.20 -14.41 -3.95
CA ASN A 7 -6.92 -13.21 -4.71
C ASN A 7 -7.90 -12.15 -4.21
N THR A 8 -7.66 -11.64 -3.00
CA THR A 8 -8.27 -10.42 -2.53
C THR A 8 -7.74 -9.33 -3.45
N SER A 9 -8.47 -9.08 -4.54
CA SER A 9 -8.14 -8.04 -5.50
C SER A 9 -8.13 -6.73 -4.74
N ILE A 10 -6.95 -6.21 -4.42
CA ILE A 10 -6.85 -4.88 -3.83
C ILE A 10 -7.46 -3.91 -4.83
N THR A 11 -8.44 -3.15 -4.37
CA THR A 11 -9.07 -2.09 -5.15
C THR A 11 -8.57 -0.74 -4.68
N LEU A 12 -8.69 0.27 -5.54
CA LEU A 12 -8.36 1.66 -5.19
C LEU A 12 -9.10 2.11 -3.91
N ASP A 13 -10.36 1.73 -3.74
CA ASP A 13 -11.17 2.07 -2.57
C ASP A 13 -10.60 1.48 -1.27
N MET A 14 -10.13 0.23 -1.32
CA MET A 14 -9.46 -0.40 -0.18
C MET A 14 -8.17 0.34 0.18
N ILE A 15 -7.38 0.74 -0.83
CA ILE A 15 -6.14 1.51 -0.62
C ILE A 15 -6.46 2.85 0.04
N HIS A 16 -7.42 3.60 -0.49
CA HIS A 16 -7.85 4.89 0.10
C HIS A 16 -8.34 4.71 1.53
N THR A 17 -9.11 3.65 1.81
CA THR A 17 -9.58 3.33 3.15
C THR A 17 -8.42 3.02 4.10
N ALA A 18 -7.44 2.23 3.64
CA ALA A 18 -6.26 1.89 4.43
C ALA A 18 -5.38 3.13 4.71
N ILE A 19 -5.16 3.98 3.70
CA ILE A 19 -4.43 5.25 3.86
C ILE A 19 -5.14 6.14 4.88
N ASN A 20 -6.46 6.28 4.78
CA ASN A 20 -7.24 7.10 5.70
C ASN A 20 -7.15 6.58 7.15
N LYS A 21 -7.13 5.25 7.34
CA LYS A 21 -6.88 4.67 8.68
C LYS A 21 -5.50 5.03 9.21
N VAL A 22 -4.46 4.99 8.38
CA VAL A 22 -3.10 5.35 8.76
C VAL A 22 -2.99 6.84 9.07
N GLU A 23 -3.61 7.71 8.28
CA GLU A 23 -3.69 9.15 8.55
C GLU A 23 -4.32 9.45 9.92
N ILE A 24 -5.45 8.81 10.23
CA ILE A 24 -6.14 8.98 11.51
C ILE A 24 -5.28 8.43 12.66
N ALA A 25 -4.69 7.25 12.49
CA ALA A 25 -3.89 6.60 13.53
C ALA A 25 -2.60 7.37 13.84
N SER A 26 -1.90 7.82 12.81
CA SER A 26 -0.61 8.50 12.92
C SER A 26 -0.74 10.04 12.99
N LYS A 27 -1.95 10.58 12.83
CA LYS A 27 -2.24 12.03 12.78
C LYS A 27 -1.40 12.78 11.75
N ILE A 28 -1.29 12.19 10.57
CA ILE A 28 -0.56 12.73 9.43
C ILE A 28 -1.52 12.99 8.27
N ASP A 29 -1.06 13.76 7.30
CA ASP A 29 -1.75 13.96 6.02
C ASP A 29 -0.98 13.24 4.92
N LEU A 30 -1.65 12.33 4.21
CA LEU A 30 -1.14 11.58 3.06
C LEU A 30 -1.88 11.95 1.76
N ASN A 31 -2.45 13.17 1.67
CA ASN A 31 -3.15 13.64 0.48
C ASN A 31 -2.28 13.57 -0.77
N SER A 32 -0.98 13.92 -0.70
CA SER A 32 -0.06 13.76 -1.82
C SER A 32 0.05 12.32 -2.32
N LEU A 33 -0.02 11.33 -1.42
CA LEU A 33 -0.03 9.92 -1.79
C LEU A 33 -1.35 9.54 -2.45
N LYS A 34 -2.49 10.02 -1.94
CA LYS A 34 -3.81 9.79 -2.55
C LYS A 34 -3.91 10.38 -3.95
N ASP A 35 -3.40 11.60 -4.14
CA ASP A 35 -3.35 12.27 -5.43
C ASP A 35 -2.49 11.48 -6.41
N PHE A 36 -1.30 11.06 -5.98
CA PHE A 36 -0.43 10.20 -6.79
C PHE A 36 -1.11 8.87 -7.18
N ILE A 37 -1.83 8.24 -6.26
CA ILE A 37 -2.57 6.99 -6.51
C ILE A 37 -3.73 7.22 -7.47
N ASN A 38 -4.43 8.35 -7.38
CA ASN A 38 -5.49 8.71 -8.32
C ASN A 38 -4.93 8.97 -9.73
N GLU A 39 -3.76 9.59 -9.84
CA GLU A 39 -3.07 9.79 -11.12
C GLU A 39 -2.48 8.48 -11.68
N ASN A 40 -2.04 7.57 -10.82
CA ASN A 40 -1.31 6.35 -11.18
C ASN A 40 -1.99 5.09 -10.64
N THR A 41 -3.32 5.01 -10.79
CA THR A 41 -4.16 3.98 -10.17
C THR A 41 -3.69 2.55 -10.43
N THR A 42 -3.43 2.20 -11.69
CA THR A 42 -3.03 0.83 -12.06
C THR A 42 -1.69 0.45 -11.42
N SER A 43 -0.72 1.35 -11.46
CA SER A 43 0.61 1.13 -10.87
C SER A 43 0.52 1.02 -9.36
N ALA A 44 -0.20 1.93 -8.71
CA ALA A 44 -0.40 1.92 -7.28
C ALA A 44 -1.07 0.64 -6.79
N VAL A 45 -2.18 0.23 -7.43
CA VAL A 45 -2.89 -1.02 -7.08
C VAL A 45 -1.98 -2.22 -7.22
N THR A 46 -1.19 -2.29 -8.30
CA THR A 46 -0.21 -3.37 -8.51
C THR A 46 0.83 -3.39 -7.40
N SER A 47 1.45 -2.24 -7.10
CA SER A 47 2.47 -2.13 -6.06
C SER A 47 1.94 -2.47 -4.67
N PHE A 48 0.74 -2.00 -4.30
CA PHE A 48 0.13 -2.37 -3.02
C PHE A 48 -0.25 -3.85 -2.96
N THR A 49 -0.62 -4.46 -4.09
CA THR A 49 -0.87 -5.91 -4.17
C THR A 49 0.41 -6.70 -3.93
N GLU A 50 1.49 -6.34 -4.62
CA GLU A 50 2.80 -6.97 -4.43
C GLU A 50 3.30 -6.78 -2.99
N MET A 51 3.15 -5.58 -2.44
CA MET A 51 3.51 -5.28 -1.06
C MET A 51 2.66 -6.10 -0.08
N SER A 52 1.37 -6.22 -0.31
CA SER A 52 0.45 -7.00 0.54
C SER A 52 0.83 -8.49 0.55
N GLN A 53 1.25 -9.03 -0.60
CA GLN A 53 1.71 -10.41 -0.73
C GLN A 53 3.13 -10.65 -0.20
N CYS A 54 3.89 -9.58 0.05
CA CYS A 54 5.24 -9.69 0.58
C CYS A 54 5.20 -9.83 2.12
N ASP A 55 5.52 -11.02 2.64
CA ASP A 55 5.53 -11.27 4.09
C ASP A 55 6.74 -10.64 4.81
N SER A 56 7.81 -10.33 4.07
CA SER A 56 9.03 -9.74 4.65
C SER A 56 8.95 -8.21 4.73
N LEU A 57 9.23 -7.65 5.90
CA LEU A 57 9.24 -6.19 6.09
C LEU A 57 10.31 -5.51 5.23
N ASP A 58 11.48 -6.12 5.08
CA ASP A 58 12.57 -5.65 4.21
C ASP A 58 12.15 -5.62 2.73
N GLY A 59 11.44 -6.66 2.28
CA GLY A 59 10.88 -6.72 0.92
C GLY A 59 9.82 -5.65 0.69
N LYS A 60 8.92 -5.41 1.65
CA LYS A 60 7.97 -4.30 1.59
C LYS A 60 8.69 -2.94 1.52
N PHE A 61 9.76 -2.75 2.29
CA PHE A 61 10.59 -1.54 2.23
C PHE A 61 11.22 -1.33 0.85
N LYS A 62 11.79 -2.38 0.25
CA LYS A 62 12.34 -2.32 -1.11
C LYS A 62 11.28 -1.96 -2.15
N LEU A 63 10.09 -2.56 -2.05
CA LEU A 63 8.96 -2.22 -2.91
C LEU A 63 8.55 -0.76 -2.75
N VAL A 64 8.48 -0.23 -1.53
CA VAL A 64 8.23 1.21 -1.31
C VAL A 64 9.30 2.07 -1.99
N THR A 65 10.58 1.77 -1.77
CA THR A 65 11.66 2.57 -2.38
C THR A 65 11.67 2.50 -3.91
N THR A 66 11.11 1.44 -4.49
CA THR A 66 11.08 1.23 -5.94
C THR A 66 9.82 1.83 -6.57
N SER A 67 8.66 1.61 -5.97
CA SER A 67 7.35 2.02 -6.49
C SER A 67 6.94 3.43 -6.07
N PHE A 68 7.41 3.88 -4.90
CA PHE A 68 7.07 5.15 -4.29
C PHE A 68 8.33 5.90 -3.79
N PRO A 69 9.34 6.11 -4.65
CA PRO A 69 10.60 6.74 -4.24
C PRO A 69 10.40 8.15 -3.65
N GLN A 70 9.42 8.90 -4.14
CA GLN A 70 9.06 10.24 -3.63
C GLN A 70 8.40 10.22 -2.25
N PHE A 71 7.98 9.05 -1.75
CA PHE A 71 7.33 8.88 -0.46
C PHE A 71 8.17 8.02 0.50
N ILE A 72 9.48 7.90 0.26
CA ILE A 72 10.41 7.17 1.14
C ILE A 72 10.38 7.69 2.57
N ASP A 73 10.24 9.01 2.76
CA ASP A 73 10.12 9.63 4.09
C ASP A 73 8.85 9.15 4.83
N HIS A 74 7.84 8.70 4.10
CA HIS A 74 6.60 8.12 4.62
C HIS A 74 6.52 6.59 4.43
N SER A 75 7.67 5.95 4.22
CA SER A 75 7.75 4.50 3.95
C SER A 75 7.10 3.64 5.01
N GLN A 76 7.21 4.03 6.28
CA GLN A 76 6.50 3.37 7.38
C GLN A 76 4.98 3.33 7.14
N HIS A 77 4.38 4.45 6.76
CA HIS A 77 2.94 4.57 6.55
C HIS A 77 2.45 3.80 5.34
N LEU A 78 3.27 3.73 4.28
CA LEU A 78 3.02 2.88 3.12
C LEU A 78 3.04 1.40 3.50
N ILE A 79 3.97 0.99 4.36
CA ILE A 79 4.03 -0.38 4.86
C ILE A 79 2.82 -0.68 5.75
N GLU A 80 2.47 0.20 6.68
CA GLU A 80 1.26 0.10 7.52
C GLU A 80 -0.01 -0.05 6.66
N THR A 81 -0.13 0.78 5.61
CA THR A 81 -1.22 0.70 4.63
C THR A 81 -1.24 -0.66 3.96
N SER A 82 -0.09 -1.17 3.49
CA SER A 82 -0.02 -2.49 2.85
C SER A 82 -0.40 -3.63 3.80
N ILE A 83 -0.04 -3.54 5.08
CA ILE A 83 -0.39 -4.53 6.10
C ILE A 83 -1.89 -4.53 6.36
N LEU A 84 -2.51 -3.34 6.42
CA LEU A 84 -3.97 -3.22 6.55
C LEU A 84 -4.73 -3.82 5.36
N LEU A 85 -4.12 -3.86 4.17
CA LEU A 85 -4.68 -4.46 2.96
C LEU A 85 -4.48 -5.97 2.87
N SER A 86 -3.53 -6.53 3.63
CA SER A 86 -3.28 -7.98 3.71
C SER A 86 -4.21 -8.70 4.67
N SER A 87 -5.03 -7.96 5.43
CA SER A 87 -5.82 -8.46 6.55
C SER A 87 -7.28 -8.74 6.25
#